data_AF-A0A963E3B4-F1
#
_entry.id   AF-A0A963E3B4-F1
#
_cell.length_a   1.000
_cell.length_b   1.000
_cell.length_c   1.000
_cell.angle_alpha   90.00
_cell.angle_beta   90.00
_cell.angle_gamma   90.00
#
_symmetry.space_group_name_H-M   'P 1'
#
loop_
_entity.id
_entity.type
_entity.pdbx_description
1 polymer ?
#
loop_
_entity_poly.entity_id
_entity_poly.type
_entity_poly.pdbx_seq_one_letter_code
_entity_poly.pdbx_strand_id
1 'polypeptide(L)'
;MKIVTIGLSLAALISISGCAGRVVHEGKFARDDGWYKGTVLQTGSADSLKRPAFYDCRKTDPTTSVTQEYALIAFRRNGHPYARVAPLSGKSGFNAGDRVYVNIRRCEEAITPRSS
;
A
#
# COMPACT_ATOMS: atom_id res chain seq x y z
N MET A 1 -14.89 -26.42 64.02
CA MET A 1 -13.52 -26.12 63.54
C MET A 1 -13.24 -26.98 62.31
N LYS A 2 -12.56 -26.38 61.31
CA LYS A 2 -12.00 -26.94 60.05
C LYS A 2 -12.89 -26.93 58.79
N ILE A 3 -12.74 -25.80 58.11
CA ILE A 3 -12.92 -25.45 56.70
C ILE A 3 -11.98 -26.31 55.82
N VAL A 4 -12.37 -26.71 54.61
CA VAL A 4 -11.64 -26.43 53.34
C VAL A 4 -12.63 -26.54 52.18
N THR A 5 -12.99 -25.39 51.62
CA THR A 5 -13.78 -25.22 50.40
C THR A 5 -12.96 -25.70 49.20
N ILE A 6 -13.50 -26.63 48.41
CA ILE A 6 -12.89 -27.11 47.16
C ILE A 6 -12.96 -25.94 46.15
N GLY A 7 -11.83 -25.26 45.98
CA GLY A 7 -11.68 -24.20 44.98
C GLY A 7 -11.70 -24.81 43.57
N LEU A 8 -12.83 -24.67 42.88
CA LEU A 8 -12.92 -24.94 41.45
C LEU A 8 -12.28 -23.76 40.70
N SER A 9 -10.97 -23.84 40.52
CA SER A 9 -10.19 -22.88 39.73
C SER A 9 -10.57 -23.00 38.25
N LEU A 10 -11.53 -22.20 37.82
CA LEU A 10 -11.90 -22.05 36.41
C LEU A 10 -10.80 -21.26 35.70
N ALA A 11 -9.82 -21.97 35.15
CA ALA A 11 -8.78 -21.41 34.31
C ALA A 11 -9.40 -20.83 33.03
N ALA A 12 -9.65 -19.53 33.02
CA ALA A 12 -10.00 -18.79 31.82
C ALA A 12 -8.78 -18.75 30.90
N LEU A 13 -8.71 -19.68 29.96
CA LEU A 13 -7.84 -19.60 28.78
C LEU A 13 -8.35 -18.44 27.92
N ILE A 14 -7.96 -17.22 28.27
CA ILE A 14 -8.13 -16.05 27.39
C ILE A 14 -7.13 -16.27 26.25
N SER A 15 -7.60 -16.91 25.19
CA SER A 15 -6.90 -17.01 23.92
C SER A 15 -6.53 -15.60 23.49
N ILE A 16 -5.24 -15.28 23.56
CA ILE A 16 -4.66 -14.05 23.02
C ILE A 16 -4.67 -14.22 21.50
N SER A 17 -5.85 -14.17 20.88
CA SER A 17 -5.97 -13.96 19.44
C SER A 17 -5.49 -12.53 19.21
N GLY A 18 -4.18 -12.40 18.99
CA GLY A 18 -3.59 -11.14 18.56
C GLY A 18 -4.37 -10.69 17.34
N CYS A 19 -5.17 -9.63 17.51
CA CYS A 19 -5.81 -8.95 16.41
C CYS A 19 -4.70 -8.29 15.60
N ALA A 20 -4.04 -9.06 14.73
CA ALA A 20 -3.36 -8.51 13.56
C ALA A 20 -4.47 -7.91 12.68
N GLY A 21 -5.01 -6.77 13.12
CA GLY A 21 -6.13 -6.11 12.48
C GLY A 21 -5.72 -5.74 11.07
N ARG A 22 -6.57 -6.11 10.09
CA ARG A 22 -6.43 -5.72 8.70
C ARG A 22 -6.22 -4.21 8.66
N VAL A 23 -5.02 -3.76 8.28
CA VAL A 23 -4.72 -2.32 8.23
C VAL A 23 -5.41 -1.75 6.99
N VAL A 24 -6.58 -1.15 7.19
CA VAL A 24 -7.33 -0.47 6.14
C VAL A 24 -7.10 1.04 6.25
N HIS A 25 -6.46 1.63 5.24
CA HIS A 25 -6.29 3.08 5.19
C HIS A 25 -7.57 3.74 4.65
N GLU A 26 -8.06 4.75 5.38
CA GLU A 26 -9.28 5.50 5.03
C GLU A 26 -10.51 4.61 4.75
N GLY A 27 -10.55 3.41 5.36
CA GLY A 27 -11.64 2.45 5.16
C GLY A 27 -11.69 1.79 3.77
N LYS A 28 -10.74 2.10 2.87
CA LYS A 28 -10.79 1.66 1.45
C LYS A 28 -9.51 0.98 0.95
N PHE A 29 -8.34 1.35 1.47
CA PHE A 29 -7.05 0.91 0.96
C PHE A 29 -6.35 -0.03 1.94
N ALA A 30 -6.69 -1.32 1.89
CA ALA A 30 -6.10 -2.30 2.80
C ALA A 30 -4.67 -2.68 2.39
N ARG A 31 -3.77 -2.71 3.39
CA ARG A 31 -2.38 -3.14 3.18
C ARG A 31 -2.29 -4.58 2.70
N ASP A 32 -3.19 -5.43 3.17
CA ASP A 32 -3.25 -6.84 2.78
C ASP A 32 -3.71 -7.05 1.33
N ASP A 33 -4.37 -6.05 0.74
CA ASP A 33 -4.73 -6.02 -0.68
C ASP A 33 -3.62 -5.39 -1.55
N GLY A 34 -2.49 -5.04 -0.93
CA GLY A 34 -1.32 -4.48 -1.61
C GLY A 34 -1.26 -2.96 -1.64
N TRP A 35 -2.12 -2.25 -0.92
CA TRP A 35 -2.08 -0.79 -0.86
C TRP A 35 -1.04 -0.27 0.13
N TYR A 36 -0.22 0.68 -0.31
CA TYR A 36 0.80 1.33 0.50
C TYR A 36 0.69 2.84 0.42
N LYS A 37 1.02 3.51 1.51
CA LYS A 37 1.24 4.97 1.54
C LYS A 37 2.54 5.30 0.81
N GLY A 38 2.49 6.27 -0.08
CA GLY A 38 3.65 6.73 -0.82
C GLY A 38 3.66 8.24 -1.07
N THR A 39 4.74 8.68 -1.71
CA THR A 39 4.96 10.06 -2.14
C THR A 39 5.39 10.06 -3.61
N VAL A 40 4.77 10.93 -4.41
CA VAL A 40 5.15 11.13 -5.82
C VAL A 40 6.54 11.76 -5.87
N LEU A 41 7.45 11.17 -6.65
CA LEU A 41 8.79 11.72 -6.90
C LEU A 41 8.87 12.46 -8.23
N GLN A 42 8.20 11.93 -9.25
CA GLN A 42 8.21 12.46 -10.62
C GLN A 42 7.00 11.93 -11.37
N THR A 43 6.46 12.70 -12.31
CA THR A 43 5.45 12.28 -13.29
C THR A 43 5.98 12.37 -14.71
N GLY A 44 5.38 11.63 -15.63
CA GLY A 44 5.70 11.72 -17.05
C GLY A 44 5.29 10.50 -17.86
N SER A 45 5.63 10.52 -19.14
CA SER A 45 5.47 9.38 -20.05
C SER A 45 6.29 8.16 -19.58
N ALA A 46 5.89 6.97 -20.04
CA ALA A 46 6.58 5.72 -19.75
C ALA A 46 8.09 5.82 -19.98
N ASP A 47 8.55 6.38 -21.09
CA ASP A 47 9.98 6.40 -21.43
C ASP A 47 10.77 7.49 -20.69
N SER A 48 10.12 8.57 -20.26
CA SER A 48 10.76 9.68 -19.56
C SER A 48 11.09 9.42 -18.09
N LEU A 49 10.44 8.44 -17.46
CA LEU A 49 10.63 8.15 -16.05
C LEU A 49 11.87 7.28 -15.82
N LYS A 50 12.67 7.66 -14.81
CA LYS A 50 13.79 6.83 -14.37
C LYS A 50 13.29 5.45 -13.96
N ARG A 51 13.98 4.40 -14.43
CA ARG A 51 13.63 3.02 -14.12
C ARG A 51 13.66 2.80 -12.60
N PRO A 52 12.56 2.34 -11.98
CA PRO A 52 12.54 2.03 -10.56
C PRO A 52 13.43 0.81 -10.28
N ALA A 53 14.04 0.79 -9.11
CA ALA A 53 15.01 -0.26 -8.74
C ALA A 53 14.38 -1.66 -8.59
N PHE A 54 13.08 -1.76 -8.32
CA PHE A 54 12.46 -3.03 -7.90
C PHE A 54 11.29 -3.50 -8.76
N TYR A 55 10.29 -2.66 -9.05
CA TYR A 55 9.10 -3.06 -9.81
C TYR A 55 8.68 -1.99 -10.81
N ASP A 56 8.64 -2.38 -12.10
CA ASP A 56 8.38 -1.51 -13.23
C ASP A 56 7.12 -1.97 -13.97
N CYS A 57 5.97 -1.40 -13.61
CA CYS A 57 4.68 -1.76 -14.19
C CYS A 57 4.50 -1.36 -15.66
N ARG A 58 5.42 -0.58 -16.23
CA ARG A 58 5.36 -0.20 -17.64
C ARG A 58 5.57 -1.39 -18.58
N LYS A 59 6.18 -2.48 -18.11
CA LYS A 59 6.50 -3.66 -18.95
C LYS A 59 5.40 -4.72 -19.00
N THR A 60 4.36 -4.59 -18.19
CA THR A 60 3.34 -5.64 -18.04
C THR A 60 2.27 -5.59 -19.13
N ASP A 61 2.09 -4.44 -19.80
CA ASP A 61 1.09 -4.29 -20.86
C ASP A 61 1.65 -3.57 -22.11
N PRO A 62 1.87 -4.30 -23.23
CA PRO A 62 2.34 -3.72 -24.48
C PRO A 62 1.30 -2.83 -25.17
N THR A 63 0.05 -2.80 -24.70
CA THR A 63 -1.04 -1.95 -25.25
C THR A 63 -1.16 -0.59 -24.57
N THR A 64 -0.23 -0.27 -23.66
CA THR A 64 -0.17 1.03 -23.00
C THR A 64 -0.23 2.15 -24.05
N SER A 65 -1.33 2.90 -24.05
CA SER A 65 -1.53 4.06 -24.92
C SER A 65 -0.35 5.03 -24.81
N VAL A 66 0.09 5.58 -25.95
CA VAL A 66 1.12 6.64 -26.03
C VAL A 66 0.76 7.86 -25.15
N THR A 67 -0.52 8.00 -24.79
CA THR A 67 -1.03 9.07 -23.94
C THR A 67 -1.07 8.74 -22.44
N GLN A 68 -0.67 7.53 -22.03
CA GLN A 68 -0.69 7.14 -20.61
C GLN A 68 0.45 7.82 -19.86
N GLU A 69 0.09 8.59 -18.83
CA GLU A 69 1.05 9.18 -17.91
C GLU A 69 1.23 8.29 -16.68
N TYR A 70 2.41 8.39 -16.11
CA TYR A 70 2.86 7.57 -15.01
C TYR A 70 3.42 8.47 -13.91
N ALA A 71 3.42 7.95 -12.70
CA ALA A 71 4.18 8.52 -11.59
C ALA A 71 5.22 7.52 -11.10
N LEU A 72 6.39 8.02 -10.72
CA LEU A 72 7.34 7.32 -9.88
C LEU A 72 7.02 7.63 -8.42
N ILE A 73 6.70 6.60 -7.63
CA ILE A 73 6.27 6.73 -6.24
C ILE A 73 7.29 6.08 -5.32
N ALA A 74 7.74 6.81 -4.30
CA ALA A 74 8.47 6.27 -3.17
C ALA A 74 7.51 5.78 -2.09
N PHE A 75 7.76 4.61 -1.52
CA PHE A 75 6.97 4.05 -0.42
C PHE A 75 7.85 3.22 0.52
N ARG A 76 7.34 2.89 1.70
CA ARG A 76 8.02 2.00 2.65
C ARG A 76 7.30 0.67 2.77
N ARG A 77 8.04 -0.43 2.64
CA ARG A 77 7.55 -1.77 2.95
C ARG A 77 8.40 -2.34 4.06
N ASN A 78 7.76 -2.60 5.20
CA ASN A 78 8.42 -3.13 6.40
C ASN A 78 9.63 -2.28 6.82
N GLY A 79 9.51 -0.95 6.74
CA GLY A 79 10.58 0.00 7.08
C GLY A 79 11.56 0.31 5.95
N HIS A 80 11.71 -0.58 4.97
CA HIS A 80 12.66 -0.39 3.87
C HIS A 80 12.10 0.50 2.76
N PRO A 81 12.92 1.37 2.14
CA PRO A 81 12.50 2.23 1.03
C PRO A 81 12.37 1.43 -0.26
N TYR A 82 11.29 1.69 -0.99
CA TYR A 82 11.03 1.14 -2.32
C TYR A 82 10.53 2.24 -3.24
N ALA A 83 10.68 2.00 -4.54
CA ALA A 83 10.08 2.82 -5.59
C ALA A 83 9.35 1.94 -6.60
N ARG A 84 8.23 2.45 -7.12
CA ARG A 84 7.43 1.80 -8.16
C ARG A 84 6.91 2.85 -9.13
N VAL A 85 6.80 2.48 -10.39
CA VAL A 85 6.04 3.26 -11.39
C VAL A 85 4.61 2.73 -11.44
N ALA A 86 3.62 3.62 -11.38
CA ALA A 86 2.20 3.28 -11.47
C ALA A 86 1.46 4.28 -12.38
N PRO A 87 0.37 3.85 -13.04
CA PRO A 87 -0.38 4.70 -13.97
C PRO A 87 -1.11 5.83 -13.23
N LEU A 88 -1.35 6.93 -13.95
CA LEU A 88 -2.23 8.00 -13.52
C LEU A 88 -3.64 7.77 -14.05
N SER A 89 -4.67 8.04 -13.24
CA SER A 89 -6.06 7.98 -13.70
C SER A 89 -6.39 9.28 -14.45
N GLY A 90 -6.03 9.32 -15.74
CA GLY A 90 -6.20 10.49 -16.60
C GLY A 90 -5.13 11.57 -16.38
N LYS A 91 -5.37 12.79 -16.89
CA LYS A 91 -4.50 13.97 -16.66
C LYS A 91 -4.66 14.52 -15.24
N SER A 92 -4.48 13.67 -14.23
CA SER A 92 -4.46 14.07 -12.83
C SER A 92 -3.18 14.84 -12.57
N GLY A 93 -3.29 16.11 -12.14
CA GLY A 93 -2.18 17.03 -11.88
C GLY A 93 -1.39 16.71 -10.61
N PHE A 94 -0.85 15.50 -10.53
CA PHE A 94 0.06 15.11 -9.45
C PHE A 94 1.42 15.79 -9.63
N ASN A 95 1.92 16.34 -8.53
CA ASN A 95 3.23 16.96 -8.44
C ASN A 95 4.15 16.15 -7.53
N ALA A 96 5.46 16.35 -7.69
CA ALA A 96 6.43 15.80 -6.76
C ALA A 96 6.13 16.29 -5.33
N GLY A 97 6.12 15.37 -4.37
CA GLY A 97 5.76 15.62 -2.97
C GLY A 97 4.33 15.21 -2.60
N ASP A 98 3.45 14.99 -3.58
CA ASP A 98 2.06 14.61 -3.30
C ASP A 98 1.98 13.26 -2.60
N ARG A 99 1.13 13.19 -1.57
CA ARG A 99 0.85 11.98 -0.80
C ARG A 99 -0.19 11.15 -1.52
N VAL A 100 0.09 9.87 -1.70
CA VAL A 100 -0.77 8.97 -2.46
C VAL A 100 -0.88 7.59 -1.82
N TYR A 101 -1.91 6.85 -2.22
CA TYR A 101 -1.95 5.40 -2.10
C TYR A 101 -1.54 4.77 -3.44
N VAL A 102 -0.73 3.73 -3.36
CA VAL A 102 -0.26 2.95 -4.50
C VAL A 102 -0.47 1.46 -4.24
N ASN A 103 -0.99 0.74 -5.24
CA ASN A 103 -1.07 -0.71 -5.17
C ASN A 103 0.23 -1.35 -5.71
N ILE A 104 0.88 -2.20 -4.91
CA ILE A 104 2.13 -2.86 -5.29
C ILE A 104 1.93 -4.27 -5.87
N ARG A 105 0.71 -4.78 -5.89
CA ARG A 105 0.38 -6.10 -6.43
C ARG A 105 -0.25 -6.00 -7.82
N ARG A 106 -1.01 -4.94 -8.08
CA ARG A 106 -1.71 -4.67 -9.33
C ARG A 106 -1.04 -3.53 -10.07
N CYS A 107 -0.73 -3.71 -11.34
CA CYS A 107 -0.02 -2.71 -12.16
C CYS A 107 -0.98 -1.76 -12.89
N GLU A 108 -2.21 -2.23 -13.11
CA GLU A 108 -3.33 -1.54 -13.71
C GLU A 108 -4.01 -0.51 -12.78
N GLU A 109 -3.81 -0.66 -11.47
CA GLU A 109 -4.37 0.24 -10.47
C GLU A 109 -3.65 1.60 -10.49
N ALA A 110 -4.42 2.65 -10.80
CA ALA A 110 -3.94 4.01 -10.75
C ALA A 110 -3.67 4.46 -9.31
N ILE A 111 -2.73 5.40 -9.15
CA ILE A 111 -2.52 6.02 -7.84
C ILE A 111 -3.74 6.85 -7.43
N THR A 112 -3.99 6.89 -6.12
CA THR A 112 -5.10 7.65 -5.53
C THR A 112 -4.53 8.74 -4.60
N PRO A 113 -5.04 9.99 -4.63
CA PRO A 113 -4.67 11.01 -3.65
C PRO A 113 -4.90 10.51 -2.22
N ARG A 114 -3.99 10.89 -1.31
CA ARG A 114 -4.12 10.61 0.12
C ARG A 114 -4.33 11.91 0.88
N SER A 115 -5.52 12.06 1.47
CA SER A 115 -5.78 13.13 2.44
C SER A 115 -4.78 13.05 3.60
N SER A 116 -4.30 14.22 4.06
CA SER A 116 -3.20 14.31 5.02
C SER A 116 -3.54 13.69 6.38
#